data_AF-A0A0M1J6S7-F1
#
_entry.id   AF-A0A0M1J6S7-F1
#
_cell.length_a   1.000
_cell.length_b   1.000
_cell.length_c   1.000
_cell.angle_alpha   90.00
_cell.angle_beta   90.00
_cell.angle_gamma   90.00
#
_symmetry.space_group_name_H-M   'P 1'
#
loop_
_entity.id
_entity.type
_entity.pdbx_description
1 polymer ?
#
loop_
_entity_poly.entity_id
_entity_poly.type
_entity_poly.pdbx_seq_one_letter_code
_entity_poly.pdbx_strand_id
1 'polypeptide(L)'
;MAISIENNPKPQIPTYNFGSITFKELETIVTLKRDISTAIFNNWFQANIEITKEDQTFFADLIQEHAFLIESYNEEELKIKFIAPIINRVKFTNPEYEIRDFYEQSITYISDKFILTGIVDFVVAKGLEYSKKPYFFIQEF
;
A
#
# COMPACT_ATOMS: atom_id res chain seq x y z
N MET A 1 -16.65 -46.12 -31.69
CA MET A 1 -15.60 -45.91 -30.67
C MET A 1 -15.46 -44.41 -30.50
N ALA A 2 -16.16 -43.82 -29.53
CA ALA A 2 -16.12 -42.38 -29.26
C ALA A 2 -15.20 -42.16 -28.07
N ILE A 3 -14.13 -41.39 -28.27
CA ILE A 3 -13.21 -40.99 -27.20
C ILE A 3 -13.84 -39.77 -26.54
N SER A 4 -14.40 -39.96 -25.35
CA SER A 4 -14.82 -38.87 -24.49
C SER A 4 -13.55 -38.18 -23.97
N ILE A 5 -13.32 -36.94 -24.41
CA ILE A 5 -12.30 -36.08 -23.83
C ILE A 5 -12.89 -35.55 -22.52
N GLU A 6 -12.46 -36.11 -21.39
CA GLU A 6 -12.75 -35.54 -20.08
C GLU A 6 -12.13 -34.15 -20.00
N ASN A 7 -12.94 -33.12 -20.22
CA ASN A 7 -12.63 -31.75 -19.83
C ASN A 7 -12.69 -31.66 -18.30
N ASN A 8 -11.68 -32.19 -17.62
CA ASN A 8 -11.48 -31.88 -16.21
C ASN A 8 -11.08 -30.40 -16.13
N PRO A 9 -11.90 -29.52 -15.51
CA PRO A 9 -11.52 -28.13 -15.34
C PRO A 9 -10.22 -28.09 -14.53
N LYS A 10 -9.21 -27.41 -15.05
CA LYS A 10 -7.97 -27.15 -14.29
C LYS A 10 -8.38 -26.55 -12.93
N PRO A 11 -7.80 -27.00 -11.81
CA PRO A 11 -8.13 -26.44 -10.51
C PRO A 11 -7.94 -24.92 -10.56
N GLN A 12 -9.01 -24.19 -10.27
CA GLN A 12 -9.01 -22.73 -10.29
C GLN A 12 -8.19 -22.24 -9.09
N ILE A 13 -7.17 -21.44 -9.35
CA ILE A 13 -6.35 -20.83 -8.30
C ILE A 13 -7.25 -19.86 -7.50
N PRO A 14 -7.35 -20.00 -6.16
CA PRO A 14 -8.18 -19.12 -5.36
C PRO A 14 -7.69 -17.67 -5.47
N THR A 15 -8.64 -16.74 -5.55
CA THR A 15 -8.37 -15.31 -5.70
C THR A 15 -8.93 -14.55 -4.51
N TYR A 16 -8.10 -13.70 -3.91
CA TYR A 16 -8.42 -12.89 -2.74
C TYR A 16 -8.30 -11.41 -3.06
N ASN A 17 -9.11 -10.58 -2.39
CA ASN A 17 -9.06 -9.13 -2.52
C ASN A 17 -8.45 -8.48 -1.28
N PHE A 18 -7.53 -7.51 -1.45
CA PHE A 18 -6.90 -6.79 -0.32
C PHE A 18 -7.93 -6.18 0.64
N GLY A 19 -8.99 -5.57 0.11
CA GLY A 19 -9.99 -4.86 0.91
C GLY A 19 -11.04 -5.76 1.58
N SER A 20 -11.00 -7.08 1.37
CA SER A 20 -11.97 -7.99 1.97
C SER A 20 -11.39 -9.26 2.59
N ILE A 21 -10.10 -9.54 2.40
CA ILE A 21 -9.47 -10.71 3.00
C ILE A 21 -9.22 -10.49 4.49
N THR A 22 -9.61 -11.47 5.30
CA THR A 22 -9.37 -11.45 6.74
C THR A 22 -8.01 -12.08 7.10
N PHE A 23 -7.47 -11.71 8.27
CA PHE A 23 -6.28 -12.39 8.82
C PHE A 23 -6.46 -13.90 8.93
N LYS A 24 -7.67 -14.35 9.31
CA LYS A 24 -7.99 -15.78 9.44
C LYS A 24 -7.88 -16.50 8.09
N GLU A 25 -8.32 -15.88 7.00
CA GLU A 25 -8.17 -16.44 5.66
C GLU A 25 -6.71 -16.45 5.21
N LEU A 26 -5.95 -15.37 5.48
CA LEU A 26 -4.51 -15.32 5.21
C LEU A 26 -3.74 -16.46 5.88
N GLU A 27 -4.03 -16.74 7.16
CA GLU A 27 -3.39 -17.84 7.92
C GLU A 27 -3.62 -19.22 7.29
N THR A 28 -4.66 -19.40 6.47
CA THR A 28 -4.90 -20.67 5.76
C THR A 28 -4.04 -20.84 4.50
N ILE A 29 -3.53 -19.74 3.93
CA ILE A 29 -2.80 -19.74 2.65
C ILE A 29 -1.31 -19.41 2.80
N VAL A 30 -0.94 -18.74 3.89
CA VAL A 30 0.45 -18.39 4.21
C VAL A 30 0.77 -18.70 5.67
N THR A 31 2.02 -19.08 5.94
CA THR A 31 2.49 -19.27 7.32
C THR A 31 2.83 -17.90 7.92
N LEU A 32 1.90 -17.35 8.71
CA LEU A 32 2.12 -16.11 9.46
C LEU A 32 2.58 -16.42 10.88
N LYS A 33 3.59 -15.69 11.34
CA LYS A 33 3.99 -15.66 12.75
C LYS A 33 4.12 -14.20 13.15
N ARG A 34 3.35 -13.77 14.15
CA ARG A 34 3.49 -12.43 14.72
C ARG A 34 4.87 -12.29 15.34
N ASP A 35 5.67 -11.37 14.80
CA ASP A 35 6.89 -10.91 15.42
C ASP A 35 6.61 -9.59 16.13
N ILE A 36 6.79 -9.57 17.46
CA ILE A 36 6.65 -8.35 18.27
C ILE A 36 7.96 -7.56 18.33
N SER A 37 9.05 -8.11 17.81
CA SER A 37 10.33 -7.43 17.73
C SER A 37 10.24 -6.26 16.77
N THR A 38 10.69 -5.09 17.22
CA THR A 38 10.87 -3.92 16.35
C THR A 38 12.20 -3.94 15.60
N ALA A 39 13.00 -5.01 15.75
CA ALA A 39 14.38 -5.06 15.23
C ALA A 39 14.46 -4.94 13.70
N ILE A 40 13.44 -5.38 12.97
CA ILE A 40 13.30 -5.21 11.52
C ILE A 40 13.39 -3.73 11.11
N PHE A 41 12.90 -2.85 11.98
CA PHE A 41 12.89 -1.40 11.77
C PHE A 41 14.09 -0.69 12.37
N ASN A 42 15.08 -1.40 12.92
CA ASN A 42 16.26 -0.76 13.52
C ASN A 42 16.95 0.18 12.54
N ASN A 43 17.13 -0.24 11.28
CA ASN A 43 17.73 0.62 10.26
C ASN A 43 16.93 1.90 10.00
N TRP A 44 15.60 1.86 10.20
CA TRP A 44 14.73 3.02 10.02
C TRP A 44 14.80 3.92 11.25
N PHE A 45 14.75 3.36 12.47
CA PHE A 45 14.82 4.13 13.72
C PHE A 45 16.21 4.68 14.04
N GLN A 46 17.26 4.02 13.53
CA GLN A 46 18.65 4.47 13.67
C GLN A 46 19.12 5.30 12.47
N ALA A 47 18.27 5.49 11.45
CA ALA A 47 18.60 6.38 10.36
C ALA A 47 18.81 7.80 10.91
N ASN A 48 19.97 8.38 10.63
CA ASN A 48 20.23 9.77 10.99
C ASN A 48 19.53 10.67 9.97
N ILE A 49 18.23 10.90 10.18
CA ILE A 49 17.39 11.76 9.35
C ILE A 49 17.34 13.14 10.01
N GLU A 50 17.98 14.12 9.37
CA GLU A 50 17.83 15.52 9.79
C GLU A 50 16.50 16.07 9.24
N ILE A 51 15.57 16.35 10.15
CA ILE A 51 14.33 17.07 9.80
C ILE A 51 14.66 18.55 9.75
N THR A 52 14.47 19.17 8.58
CA THR A 52 14.76 20.58 8.39
C THR A 52 13.84 21.45 9.26
N LYS A 53 14.26 22.67 9.58
CA LYS A 53 13.39 23.63 10.28
C LYS A 53 12.10 23.92 9.51
N GLU A 54 12.16 23.91 8.18
CA GLU A 54 10.99 24.10 7.33
C GLU A 54 9.99 22.95 7.50
N ASP A 55 10.49 21.70 7.51
CA ASP A 55 9.63 20.53 7.74
C ASP A 55 9.07 20.51 9.16
N GLN A 56 9.87 20.91 10.17
CA GLN A 56 9.39 21.03 11.55
C GLN A 56 8.24 22.03 11.66
N THR A 57 8.36 23.20 11.04
CA THR A 57 7.29 24.19 11.01
C THR A 57 6.06 23.65 10.29
N PHE A 58 6.24 23.02 9.12
CA PHE A 58 5.14 22.39 8.38
C PHE A 58 4.36 21.38 9.23
N PHE A 59 5.05 20.48 9.93
CA PHE A 59 4.39 19.50 10.79
C PHE A 59 3.70 20.15 12.01
N ALA A 60 4.32 21.16 12.61
CA ALA A 60 3.73 21.88 13.73
C ALA A 60 2.42 22.58 13.32
N ASP A 61 2.42 23.24 12.16
CA ASP A 61 1.24 23.92 11.61
C ASP A 61 0.14 22.91 11.26
N LEU A 62 0.48 21.80 10.60
CA LEU A 62 -0.47 20.75 10.24
C LEU A 62 -1.13 20.10 11.48
N ILE A 63 -0.35 19.85 12.53
CA ILE A 63 -0.87 19.34 13.81
C ILE A 63 -1.79 20.38 14.43
N GLN A 64 -1.35 21.64 14.54
CA GLN A 64 -2.14 22.70 15.16
C GLN A 64 -3.48 22.91 14.45
N GLU A 65 -3.50 22.86 13.12
CA GLU A 65 -4.71 23.02 12.31
C GLU A 65 -5.74 21.92 12.57
N HIS A 66 -5.29 20.66 12.66
CA HIS A 66 -6.20 19.51 12.70
C HIS A 66 -6.44 18.91 14.08
N ALA A 67 -5.60 19.22 15.09
CA ALA A 67 -5.63 18.58 16.42
C ALA A 67 -7.02 18.56 17.08
N PHE A 68 -7.82 19.61 16.88
CA PHE A 68 -9.14 19.69 17.51
C PHE A 68 -10.19 18.77 16.88
N LEU A 69 -10.12 18.50 15.58
CA LEU A 69 -11.16 17.76 14.84
C LEU A 69 -10.68 16.43 14.27
N ILE A 70 -9.39 16.11 14.38
CA ILE A 70 -8.81 14.93 13.73
C ILE A 70 -9.49 13.61 14.14
N GLU A 71 -9.95 13.51 15.40
CA GLU A 71 -10.69 12.34 15.89
C GLU A 71 -12.10 12.21 15.27
N SER A 72 -12.66 13.31 14.74
CA SER A 72 -13.97 13.33 14.09
C SER A 72 -13.92 13.09 12.59
N TYR A 73 -12.73 13.10 11.99
CA TYR A 73 -12.57 12.93 10.55
C TYR A 73 -12.96 11.51 10.16
N ASN A 74 -13.79 11.41 9.12
CA ASN A 74 -13.90 10.15 8.40
C ASN A 74 -12.62 9.90 7.58
N GLU A 75 -12.54 8.73 6.97
CA GLU A 75 -11.36 8.27 6.23
C GLU A 75 -10.93 9.25 5.12
N GLU A 76 -11.87 9.73 4.30
CA GLU A 76 -11.57 10.64 3.19
C GLU A 76 -11.14 12.02 3.70
N GLU A 77 -11.73 12.50 4.79
CA GLU A 77 -11.28 13.72 5.45
C GLU A 77 -9.84 13.58 5.98
N LEU A 78 -9.52 12.45 6.60
CA LEU A 78 -8.18 12.18 7.12
C LEU A 78 -7.16 12.07 5.97
N LYS A 79 -7.51 11.35 4.90
CA LYS A 79 -6.69 11.22 3.69
C LYS A 79 -6.37 12.59 3.10
N ILE A 80 -7.39 13.43 2.85
CA ILE A 80 -7.21 14.69 2.15
C ILE A 80 -6.60 15.77 3.04
N LYS A 81 -7.07 15.92 4.28
CA LYS A 81 -6.69 17.04 5.15
C LYS A 81 -5.37 16.81 5.87
N PHE A 82 -5.03 15.57 6.20
CA PHE A 82 -3.88 15.28 7.06
C PHE A 82 -2.80 14.45 6.37
N ILE A 83 -3.17 13.32 5.75
CA ILE A 83 -2.20 12.39 5.16
C ILE A 83 -1.62 12.93 3.83
N ALA A 84 -2.46 13.44 2.94
CA ALA A 84 -2.04 13.94 1.63
C ALA A 84 -1.02 15.10 1.72
N PRO A 85 -1.14 16.08 2.63
CA PRO A 85 -0.10 17.08 2.86
C PRO A 85 1.28 16.45 3.17
N ILE A 86 1.32 15.41 3.99
CA ILE A 86 2.56 14.72 4.38
C ILE A 86 3.16 13.99 3.17
N ILE A 87 2.35 13.23 2.43
CA ILE A 87 2.81 12.50 1.24
C ILE A 87 3.32 13.47 0.16
N ASN A 88 2.59 14.55 -0.10
CA ASN A 88 2.96 15.55 -1.10
C ASN A 88 4.25 16.29 -0.76
N ARG A 89 4.60 16.40 0.54
CA ARG A 89 5.87 16.98 0.98
C ARG A 89 7.08 16.16 0.51
N VAL A 90 6.93 14.84 0.31
CA VAL A 90 8.00 13.94 -0.15
C VAL A 90 8.34 14.14 -1.63
N LYS A 91 7.39 14.62 -2.45
CA LYS A 91 7.57 14.86 -3.89
C LYS A 91 8.10 13.62 -4.66
N PHE A 92 7.32 12.54 -4.66
CA PHE A 92 7.71 11.27 -5.29
C PHE A 92 7.93 11.31 -6.82
N THR A 93 7.56 12.40 -7.49
CA THR A 93 7.75 12.55 -8.94
C THR A 93 9.22 12.81 -9.29
N ASN A 94 9.81 11.88 -10.04
CA ASN A 94 11.13 12.00 -10.63
C ASN A 94 11.09 11.62 -12.13
N PRO A 95 11.17 12.61 -13.05
CA PRO A 95 11.12 12.37 -14.48
C PRO A 95 12.30 11.56 -15.04
N GLU A 96 13.51 11.72 -14.48
CA GLU A 96 14.72 11.04 -14.95
C GLU A 96 14.62 9.53 -14.80
N TYR A 97 14.09 9.08 -13.66
CA TYR A 97 13.88 7.66 -13.39
C TYR A 97 12.51 7.14 -13.85
N GLU A 98 11.67 8.01 -14.43
CA GLU A 98 10.27 7.76 -14.73
C GLU A 98 9.52 7.22 -13.50
N ILE A 99 9.57 7.90 -12.36
CA ILE A 99 8.88 7.46 -11.13
C ILE A 99 7.92 8.55 -10.68
N ARG A 100 6.74 8.17 -10.19
CA ARG A 100 5.86 9.05 -9.41
C ARG A 100 4.93 8.25 -8.51
N ASP A 101 4.20 8.96 -7.67
CA ASP A 101 3.03 8.45 -6.98
C ASP A 101 1.79 8.41 -7.88
N PHE A 102 0.95 7.41 -7.65
CA PHE A 102 -0.35 7.18 -8.27
C PHE A 102 -1.35 6.82 -7.18
N TYR A 103 -2.63 7.02 -7.48
CA TYR A 103 -3.74 6.74 -6.58
C TYR A 103 -4.72 5.78 -7.26
N GLU A 104 -5.47 5.03 -6.46
CA GLU A 104 -6.51 4.09 -6.92
C GLU A 104 -6.02 3.11 -8.00
N GLN A 105 -4.82 2.55 -7.81
CA GLN A 105 -4.25 1.63 -8.79
C GLN A 105 -4.58 0.18 -8.46
N SER A 106 -4.88 -0.63 -9.48
CA SER A 106 -4.98 -2.07 -9.29
C SER A 106 -3.59 -2.69 -9.16
N ILE A 107 -3.37 -3.47 -8.10
CA ILE A 107 -2.19 -4.30 -7.91
C ILE A 107 -2.63 -5.76 -7.85
N THR A 108 -1.86 -6.65 -8.48
CA THR A 108 -2.11 -8.09 -8.44
C THR A 108 -0.81 -8.86 -8.22
N TYR A 109 -0.83 -9.71 -7.21
CA TYR A 109 0.18 -10.73 -6.93
C TYR A 109 -0.35 -12.10 -7.38
N ILE A 110 0.42 -12.81 -8.19
CA ILE A 110 0.05 -14.11 -8.78
C ILE A 110 1.07 -15.16 -8.33
N SER A 111 0.57 -16.29 -7.84
CA SER A 111 1.35 -17.49 -7.53
C SER A 111 0.59 -18.75 -7.92
N ASP A 112 1.24 -19.91 -7.88
CA ASP A 112 0.59 -21.21 -8.12
C ASP A 112 -0.43 -21.59 -7.03
N LYS A 113 -0.39 -20.91 -5.87
CA LYS A 113 -1.23 -21.23 -4.70
C LYS A 113 -2.46 -20.33 -4.60
N PHE A 114 -2.29 -19.05 -4.88
CA PHE A 114 -3.36 -18.05 -4.80
C PHE A 114 -3.01 -16.81 -5.64
N ILE A 115 -4.04 -16.04 -5.97
CA ILE A 115 -3.96 -14.68 -6.50
C ILE A 115 -4.42 -13.73 -5.39
N LEU A 116 -3.67 -12.64 -5.18
CA LEU A 116 -4.07 -11.57 -4.27
C LEU A 116 -4.10 -10.26 -5.05
N THR A 117 -5.25 -9.61 -5.11
CA THR A 117 -5.49 -8.44 -5.97
C THR A 117 -6.30 -7.37 -5.25
N GLY A 118 -6.36 -6.16 -5.79
CA GLY A 118 -7.26 -5.12 -5.31
C GLY A 118 -6.82 -3.75 -5.78
N ILE A 119 -7.60 -2.74 -5.40
CA ILE A 119 -7.29 -1.33 -5.66
C ILE A 119 -6.59 -0.80 -4.41
N VAL A 120 -5.45 -0.13 -4.59
CA VAL A 120 -4.71 0.49 -3.50
C VAL A 120 -4.91 2.01 -3.49
N ASP A 121 -5.00 2.59 -2.29
CA ASP A 121 -5.17 4.04 -2.11
C ASP A 121 -4.01 4.84 -2.73
N PHE A 122 -2.78 4.35 -2.54
CA PHE A 122 -1.56 5.04 -2.95
C PHE A 122 -0.50 4.05 -3.39
N VAL A 123 0.25 4.36 -4.45
CA VAL A 123 1.39 3.57 -4.91
C VAL A 123 2.49 4.45 -5.50
N VAL A 124 3.74 4.21 -5.12
CA VAL A 124 4.92 4.72 -5.83
C VAL A 124 5.34 3.69 -6.86
N ALA A 125 5.39 4.09 -8.13
CA ALA A 125 5.64 3.17 -9.22
C ALA A 125 6.46 3.79 -10.34
N LYS A 126 7.05 2.93 -11.18
CA LYS A 126 7.60 3.34 -12.48
C LYS A 126 6.45 3.75 -13.43
N GLY A 127 6.68 4.79 -14.21
CA GLY A 127 5.77 5.41 -15.16
C GLY A 127 5.53 6.89 -14.85
N LEU A 128 5.25 7.71 -15.87
CA LEU A 128 4.89 9.13 -15.70
C LEU A 128 3.42 9.40 -16.01
N GLU A 129 2.85 8.71 -17.00
CA GLU A 129 1.42 8.84 -17.30
C GLU A 129 0.61 7.72 -16.63
N TYR A 130 1.08 6.48 -16.77
CA TYR A 130 0.46 5.27 -16.23
C TYR A 130 1.41 4.49 -15.33
N SER A 131 0.88 3.88 -14.27
CA SER A 131 1.66 3.00 -13.38
C SER A 131 2.05 1.73 -14.12
N LYS A 132 3.33 1.36 -14.08
CA LYS A 132 3.89 0.17 -14.75
C LYS A 132 4.43 -0.86 -13.77
N LYS A 133 5.24 -0.42 -12.80
CA LYS A 133 5.89 -1.32 -11.83
C LYS A 133 5.83 -0.69 -10.43
N PRO A 134 5.05 -1.26 -9.49
CA PRO A 134 4.98 -0.75 -8.13
C PRO A 134 6.27 -1.03 -7.36
N TYR A 135 6.66 -0.10 -6.50
CA TYR A 135 7.77 -0.24 -5.55
C TYR A 135 7.29 -0.26 -4.10
N PHE A 136 6.26 0.52 -3.82
CA PHE A 136 5.67 0.69 -2.50
C PHE A 136 4.20 1.09 -2.66
N PHE A 137 3.32 0.62 -1.79
CA PHE A 137 1.91 1.01 -1.77
C PHE A 137 1.40 1.14 -0.35
N ILE A 138 0.32 1.90 -0.18
CA ILE A 138 -0.45 2.02 1.05
C ILE A 138 -1.88 1.59 0.74
N GLN A 139 -2.45 0.79 1.63
CA GLN A 139 -3.82 0.30 1.55
C GLN A 139 -4.35 0.10 2.97
N GLU A 140 -5.61 0.49 3.20
CA GLU A 140 -6.33 0.13 4.43
C GLU A 140 -6.55 -1.38 4.53
N PHE A 141 -6.44 -1.94 5.75
CA PHE A 141 -6.59 -3.36 6.05
C PHE A 141 -7.63 -3.59 7.16
#